data_AF-A0A0G0QRD8-F1
#
_entry.id   AF-A0A0G0QRD8-F1
#
_cell.length_a   1.000
_cell.length_b   1.000
_cell.length_c   1.000
_cell.angle_alpha   90.00
_cell.angle_beta   90.00
_cell.angle_gamma   90.00
#
_symmetry.space_group_name_H-M   'P 1'
#
loop_
_entity.id
_entity.type
_entity.pdbx_description
1 polymer ?
#
loop_
_entity_poly.entity_id
_entity_poly.type
_entity_poly.pdbx_seq_one_letter_code
_entity_poly.pdbx_strand_id
1 'polypeptide(L)'
;MRKFTLFVVGLLVVCSIFPQKVKAQVVINEFVANGTPEWVEFYNSSPSADYIKNYYLDDDQNFLDDTGSGTKKLLTSLNTLNPTFPYFETTSFFNNSGDWIILFDQNGMMLDQFQYTSDPGRDFPIGRFPDSTGSFLMLSYSTKADGNSSPPTPVPTPTPTPVNITPTPNPTPTKTALPTATPTKTPKPTPGSTPQGAEQVSTTSAILGIETNTTTPYPTPSSDQAENNKNKIGILPFVLIIGGIGFIAVPISSIIRNGKKDSMDS
;
A
#
# COMPACT_ATOMS: atom_id res chain seq x y z
N MET A 1 33.17 -28.42 -30.67
CA MET A 1 32.76 -28.70 -29.27
C MET A 1 33.70 -28.09 -28.24
N ARG A 2 34.99 -28.44 -28.16
CA ARG A 2 35.94 -27.90 -27.14
C ARG A 2 36.03 -26.36 -27.05
N LYS A 3 36.02 -25.65 -28.18
CA LYS A 3 36.05 -24.17 -28.22
C LYS A 3 34.75 -23.52 -27.72
N PHE A 4 33.62 -24.19 -27.93
CA PHE A 4 32.31 -23.74 -27.43
C PHE A 4 32.20 -23.96 -25.92
N THR A 5 32.67 -25.10 -25.41
CA THR A 5 32.75 -25.37 -23.97
C THR A 5 33.65 -24.36 -23.25
N LEU A 6 34.83 -24.06 -23.79
CA LEU A 6 35.73 -23.05 -23.20
C LEU A 6 35.14 -21.64 -23.22
N PHE A 7 34.35 -21.31 -24.25
CA PHE A 7 33.63 -20.04 -24.33
C PHE A 7 32.52 -19.94 -23.26
N VAL A 8 31.71 -20.98 -23.09
CA VAL A 8 30.64 -21.02 -22.08
C VAL A 8 31.22 -20.99 -20.66
N VAL A 9 32.30 -21.73 -20.40
CA VAL A 9 33.00 -21.69 -19.11
C VAL A 9 33.60 -20.31 -18.85
N GLY A 10 34.22 -19.67 -19.85
CA GLY A 10 34.71 -18.30 -19.73
C GLY A 10 33.61 -17.28 -19.45
N LEU A 11 32.45 -17.40 -20.10
CA LEU A 11 31.29 -16.55 -19.87
C LEU A 11 30.71 -16.72 -18.45
N LEU A 12 30.57 -17.96 -17.97
CA LEU A 12 30.09 -18.25 -16.63
C LEU A 12 31.04 -17.73 -15.56
N VAL A 13 32.36 -17.89 -15.76
CA VAL A 13 33.38 -17.34 -14.87
C VAL A 13 33.30 -15.81 -14.84
N VAL A 14 33.17 -15.14 -15.99
CA VAL A 14 33.01 -13.69 -16.07
C VAL A 14 31.73 -13.20 -15.36
N CYS A 15 30.60 -13.90 -15.51
CA CYS A 15 29.37 -13.58 -14.79
C CYS A 15 29.48 -13.76 -13.26
N SER A 16 30.34 -14.67 -12.77
CA SER A 16 30.57 -14.89 -11.34
C SER A 16 31.59 -13.92 -10.72
N ILE A 17 32.45 -13.26 -11.52
CA ILE A 17 33.47 -12.32 -11.00
C ILE A 17 32.88 -10.91 -10.80
N PHE A 18 31.76 -10.58 -11.44
CA PHE A 18 31.06 -9.31 -11.20
C PHE A 18 30.09 -9.45 -10.02
N PRO A 19 30.36 -8.80 -8.86
CA PRO A 19 29.43 -8.83 -7.75
C PRO A 19 28.09 -8.23 -8.21
N GLN A 20 27.04 -9.05 -8.19
CA GLN A 20 25.68 -8.58 -8.41
C GLN A 20 25.29 -7.70 -7.23
N LYS A 21 25.02 -6.41 -7.47
CA LYS A 21 24.53 -5.50 -6.44
C LYS A 21 23.05 -5.79 -6.22
N VAL A 22 22.73 -6.79 -5.40
CA VAL A 22 21.34 -7.05 -4.99
C VAL A 22 20.93 -5.95 -4.03
N LYS A 23 19.94 -5.13 -4.42
CA LYS A 23 19.30 -4.20 -3.49
C LYS A 23 18.59 -5.05 -2.44
N ALA A 24 18.91 -4.86 -1.17
CA ALA A 24 18.15 -5.46 -0.09
C ALA A 24 16.70 -4.94 -0.17
N GLN A 25 15.73 -5.85 -0.19
CA GLN A 25 14.33 -5.50 -0.14
C GLN A 25 13.93 -5.33 1.33
N VAL A 26 13.31 -4.20 1.64
CA VAL A 26 12.66 -3.93 2.92
C VAL A 26 11.24 -3.51 2.64
N VAL A 27 10.28 -4.19 3.27
CA VAL A 27 8.85 -3.93 3.15
C VAL A 27 8.19 -4.08 4.52
N ILE A 28 7.03 -3.46 4.71
CA ILE A 28 6.21 -3.66 5.91
C ILE A 28 5.66 -5.08 5.87
N ASN A 29 5.79 -5.83 6.97
CA ASN A 29 5.39 -7.24 7.04
C ASN A 29 4.21 -7.49 7.98
N GLU A 30 4.26 -6.97 9.19
CA GLU A 30 3.20 -7.13 10.21
C GLU A 30 3.13 -5.86 11.05
N PHE A 31 1.96 -5.52 11.60
CA PHE A 31 1.84 -4.48 12.60
C PHE A 31 0.63 -4.70 13.50
N VAL A 32 0.66 -4.08 14.68
CA VAL A 32 -0.48 -3.93 15.57
C VAL A 32 -0.66 -2.44 15.85
N ALA A 33 -1.75 -1.90 15.33
CA ALA A 33 -2.12 -0.49 15.47
C ALA A 33 -2.65 -0.14 16.86
N ASN A 34 -3.42 -1.03 17.48
CA ASN A 34 -4.09 -0.81 18.75
C ASN A 34 -3.49 -1.72 19.83
N GLY A 35 -2.22 -1.47 20.16
CA GLY A 35 -1.42 -2.29 21.09
C GLY A 35 -0.80 -1.46 22.21
N THR A 36 -0.29 -2.15 23.24
CA THR A 36 0.52 -1.54 24.30
C THR A 36 1.81 -2.37 24.50
N PRO A 37 2.89 -2.10 23.74
CA PRO A 37 3.07 -1.02 22.76
C PRO A 37 2.41 -1.29 21.40
N GLU A 38 2.25 -0.23 20.61
CA GLU A 38 2.04 -0.34 19.16
C GLU A 38 3.35 -0.77 18.52
N TRP A 39 3.30 -1.46 17.39
CA TRP A 39 4.53 -1.88 16.72
C TRP A 39 4.31 -2.22 15.25
N VAL A 40 5.40 -2.12 14.49
CA VAL A 40 5.50 -2.54 13.09
C VAL A 40 6.74 -3.40 12.91
N GLU A 41 6.60 -4.47 12.15
CA GLU A 41 7.66 -5.35 11.70
C GLU A 41 7.86 -5.21 10.20
N PHE A 42 9.12 -5.33 9.80
CA PHE A 42 9.52 -5.33 8.40
C PHE A 42 10.03 -6.70 7.99
N TYR A 43 9.88 -7.04 6.72
CA TYR A 43 10.61 -8.13 6.11
C TYR A 43 11.88 -7.55 5.47
N ASN A 44 13.04 -8.11 5.78
CA ASN A 44 14.32 -7.71 5.24
C ASN A 44 15.04 -8.89 4.57
N SER A 45 15.37 -8.75 3.29
CA SER A 45 16.08 -9.79 2.53
C SER A 45 17.60 -9.79 2.76
N SER A 46 18.14 -8.85 3.54
CA SER A 46 19.58 -8.73 3.84
C SER A 46 19.97 -9.52 5.09
N PRO A 47 21.19 -10.09 5.15
CA PRO A 47 21.72 -10.74 6.35
C PRO A 47 21.88 -9.83 7.59
N SER A 48 21.82 -8.51 7.42
CA SER A 48 21.81 -7.53 8.51
C SER A 48 20.63 -6.57 8.34
N ALA A 49 20.07 -6.09 9.44
CA ALA A 49 19.00 -5.10 9.48
C ALA A 49 19.45 -3.73 10.05
N ASP A 50 20.72 -3.57 10.42
CA ASP A 50 21.17 -2.34 11.11
C ASP A 50 21.04 -1.08 10.24
N TYR A 51 21.10 -1.22 8.92
CA TYR A 51 20.92 -0.10 8.00
C TYR A 51 19.51 0.50 8.04
N ILE A 52 18.51 -0.29 8.47
CA ILE A 52 17.10 0.14 8.59
C ILE A 52 16.94 1.12 9.76
N LYS A 53 17.88 1.18 10.71
CA LYS A 53 17.85 2.19 11.80
C LYS A 53 17.93 3.63 11.31
N ASN A 54 18.37 3.83 10.06
CA ASN A 54 18.44 5.14 9.40
C ASN A 54 17.18 5.43 8.55
N TYR A 55 16.19 4.55 8.55
CA TYR A 55 14.93 4.73 7.81
C TYR A 55 13.88 5.42 8.67
N TYR A 56 12.82 5.88 8.03
CA TYR A 56 11.75 6.62 8.67
C TYR A 56 10.42 5.89 8.53
N LEU A 57 9.64 5.93 9.60
CA LEU A 57 8.24 5.53 9.63
C LEU A 57 7.38 6.79 9.73
N ASP A 58 6.39 6.90 8.85
CA ASP A 58 5.50 8.05 8.76
C ASP A 58 4.03 7.63 8.60
N ASP A 59 3.12 8.51 8.97
CA ASP A 59 1.67 8.47 8.67
C ASP A 59 1.30 9.46 7.55
N ASP A 60 2.23 10.30 7.11
CA ASP A 60 2.07 11.20 5.97
C ASP A 60 2.68 10.64 4.67
N GLN A 61 1.92 10.69 3.57
CA GLN A 61 2.36 10.19 2.25
C GLN A 61 3.56 10.94 1.67
N ASN A 62 3.73 12.20 2.06
CA ASN A 62 4.83 13.03 1.62
C ASN A 62 5.84 13.15 2.75
N PHE A 63 7.08 12.71 2.48
CA PHE A 63 8.16 12.69 3.47
C PHE A 63 8.46 14.04 4.14
N LEU A 64 8.18 15.16 3.45
CA LEU A 64 8.42 16.50 3.98
C LEU A 64 7.27 17.03 4.84
N ASP A 65 6.11 16.41 4.76
CA ASP A 65 4.96 16.77 5.59
C ASP A 65 5.12 16.08 6.95
N ASP A 66 4.66 16.74 8.00
CA ASP A 66 4.76 16.26 9.39
C ASP A 66 3.54 16.75 10.17
N THR A 67 2.38 16.65 9.53
CA THR A 67 1.14 17.30 9.94
C THR A 67 0.11 16.24 10.25
N GLY A 68 -0.43 16.22 11.47
CA GLY A 68 -1.43 15.23 11.84
C GLY A 68 -1.11 14.57 13.17
N SER A 69 -1.05 13.25 13.18
CA SER A 69 -1.02 12.45 14.41
C SER A 69 0.36 12.27 15.02
N GLY A 70 1.43 12.71 14.34
CA GLY A 70 2.72 12.90 14.97
C GLY A 70 3.82 13.27 14.00
N THR A 71 5.02 13.49 14.56
CA THR A 71 6.23 13.59 13.76
C THR A 71 6.71 12.21 13.34
N LYS A 72 7.19 12.10 12.10
CA LYS A 72 7.85 10.91 11.55
C LYS A 72 8.92 10.36 12.49
N LYS A 73 9.02 9.04 12.55
CA LYS A 73 9.88 8.32 13.49
C LYS A 73 11.13 7.81 12.77
N LEU A 74 12.30 8.30 13.16
CA LEU A 74 13.57 7.67 12.79
C LEU A 74 13.71 6.35 13.57
N LEU A 75 13.98 5.25 12.87
CA LEU A 75 13.97 3.89 13.43
C LEU A 75 15.21 3.54 14.28
N THR A 76 15.76 4.50 15.03
CA THR A 76 17.01 4.31 15.80
C THR A 76 16.95 3.17 16.82
N SER A 77 15.77 2.91 17.41
CA SER A 77 15.53 1.84 18.38
C SER A 77 15.00 0.54 17.75
N LEU A 78 15.13 0.37 16.43
CA LEU A 78 14.74 -0.87 15.75
C LEU A 78 15.43 -2.09 16.37
N ASN A 79 14.63 -3.10 16.74
CA ASN A 79 15.15 -4.38 17.17
C ASN A 79 15.61 -5.17 15.94
N THR A 80 16.90 -5.51 15.90
CA THR A 80 17.55 -6.22 14.79
C THR A 80 18.05 -7.61 15.18
N LEU A 81 17.59 -8.17 16.31
CA LEU A 81 18.00 -9.51 16.78
C LEU A 81 17.67 -10.59 15.77
N ASN A 82 16.46 -10.52 15.16
CA ASN A 82 16.14 -11.26 13.96
C ASN A 82 16.30 -10.32 12.75
N PRO A 83 17.38 -10.44 11.95
CA PRO A 83 17.59 -9.53 10.83
C PRO A 83 16.60 -9.73 9.69
N THR A 84 15.88 -10.86 9.63
CA THR A 84 14.84 -11.11 8.61
C THR A 84 13.54 -10.40 8.96
N PHE A 85 13.22 -10.34 10.26
CA PHE A 85 11.99 -9.77 10.80
C PHE A 85 12.29 -8.72 11.88
N PRO A 86 13.01 -7.62 11.55
CA PRO A 86 13.24 -6.55 12.49
C PRO A 86 11.95 -5.78 12.76
N TYR A 87 11.77 -5.31 13.99
CA TYR A 87 10.56 -4.59 14.40
C TYR A 87 10.88 -3.33 15.20
N PHE A 88 9.95 -2.38 15.12
CA PHE A 88 9.97 -1.11 15.81
C PHE A 88 8.74 -0.97 16.69
N GLU A 89 8.93 -0.60 17.95
CA GLU A 89 7.83 -0.31 18.88
C GLU A 89 7.64 1.20 19.01
N THR A 90 6.39 1.61 19.07
CA THR A 90 5.95 3.00 19.22
C THR A 90 4.73 3.07 20.14
N THR A 91 4.26 4.27 20.40
CA THR A 91 3.07 4.53 21.22
C THR A 91 2.30 5.70 20.64
N SER A 92 0.99 5.50 20.43
CA SER A 92 0.08 6.53 19.92
C SER A 92 0.53 7.14 18.60
N PHE A 93 1.08 6.32 17.70
CA PHE A 93 1.54 6.75 16.38
C PHE A 93 0.60 6.29 15.28
N PHE A 94 0.14 5.04 15.35
CA PHE A 94 -0.66 4.50 14.25
C PHE A 94 -2.11 4.95 14.26
N ASN A 95 -2.66 5.42 15.38
CA ASN A 95 -4.07 5.83 15.51
C ASN A 95 -5.07 4.68 15.28
N ASN A 96 -5.65 4.20 16.37
CA ASN A 96 -6.59 3.07 16.33
C ASN A 96 -7.67 3.18 15.25
N SER A 97 -8.21 4.36 14.94
CA SER A 97 -9.37 4.48 14.03
C SER A 97 -9.06 4.39 12.53
N GLY A 98 -7.81 4.18 12.15
CA GLY A 98 -7.39 4.14 10.75
C GLY A 98 -6.36 5.21 10.44
N ASP A 99 -5.34 4.81 9.68
CA ASP A 99 -4.22 5.65 9.31
C ASP A 99 -3.38 5.03 8.19
N TRP A 100 -2.34 5.74 7.77
CA TRP A 100 -1.25 5.21 6.97
C TRP A 100 -0.10 4.69 7.85
N ILE A 101 0.59 3.69 7.31
CA ILE A 101 1.89 3.23 7.79
C ILE A 101 2.80 3.24 6.58
N ILE A 102 3.79 4.12 6.58
CA ILE A 102 4.65 4.36 5.42
C ILE A 102 6.10 4.22 5.84
N LEU A 103 6.85 3.44 5.07
CA LEU A 103 8.29 3.26 5.24
C LEU A 103 9.02 4.09 4.19
N PHE A 104 9.90 4.97 4.65
CA PHE A 104 10.82 5.74 3.81
C PHE A 104 12.27 5.32 4.07
N ASP A 105 13.09 5.32 3.02
CA ASP A 105 14.54 5.13 3.15
C ASP A 105 15.21 6.36 3.79
N GLN A 106 16.52 6.26 4.05
CA GLN A 106 17.31 7.34 4.66
C GLN A 106 17.34 8.67 3.86
N ASN A 107 16.93 8.65 2.59
CA ASN A 107 16.89 9.83 1.72
C ASN A 107 15.45 10.37 1.56
N GLY A 108 14.47 9.79 2.26
CA GLY A 108 13.06 10.14 2.12
C GLY A 108 12.37 9.52 0.91
N MET A 109 12.95 8.48 0.30
CA MET A 109 12.29 7.74 -0.78
C MET A 109 11.33 6.72 -0.18
N MET A 110 10.06 6.79 -0.55
CA MET A 110 9.06 5.82 -0.11
C MET A 110 9.39 4.42 -0.63
N LEU A 111 9.42 3.45 0.28
CA LEU A 111 9.72 2.05 0.01
C LEU A 111 8.45 1.19 0.00
N ASP A 112 7.57 1.39 0.98
CA ASP A 112 6.34 0.63 1.13
C ASP A 112 5.31 1.43 1.93
N GLN A 113 4.03 1.10 1.75
CA GLN A 113 2.94 1.75 2.45
C GLN A 113 1.75 0.81 2.65
N PHE A 114 0.98 1.04 3.70
CA PHE A 114 -0.33 0.44 3.91
C PHE A 114 -1.28 1.43 4.56
N GLN A 115 -2.55 1.43 4.14
CA GLN A 115 -3.62 2.17 4.80
C GLN A 115 -4.61 1.19 5.40
N TYR A 116 -4.99 1.44 6.64
CA TYR A 116 -6.15 0.81 7.26
C TYR A 116 -7.16 1.90 7.64
N THR A 117 -8.45 1.60 7.53
CA THR A 117 -9.50 2.64 7.52
C THR A 117 -10.46 2.54 8.70
N SER A 118 -10.17 1.66 9.65
CA SER A 118 -11.00 1.40 10.83
C SER A 118 -10.19 0.69 11.91
N ASP A 119 -10.66 0.74 13.16
CA ASP A 119 -10.05 0.02 14.28
C ASP A 119 -9.96 -1.49 14.02
N PRO A 120 -8.73 -2.04 13.90
CA PRO A 120 -8.53 -3.48 13.78
C PRO A 120 -8.97 -4.24 15.03
N GLY A 121 -9.08 -3.53 16.16
CA GLY A 121 -9.32 -4.08 17.49
C GLY A 121 -8.02 -4.20 18.28
N ARG A 122 -8.17 -4.28 19.60
CA ARG A 122 -7.03 -4.37 20.53
C ARG A 122 -6.18 -5.61 20.26
N ASP A 123 -4.88 -5.40 20.12
CA ASP A 123 -3.85 -6.43 19.88
C ASP A 123 -4.08 -7.29 18.62
N PHE A 124 -4.90 -6.82 17.67
CA PHE A 124 -5.13 -7.54 16.42
C PHE A 124 -4.03 -7.23 15.39
N PRO A 125 -3.34 -8.28 14.90
CA PRO A 125 -2.29 -8.11 13.90
C PRO A 125 -2.85 -8.02 12.47
N ILE A 126 -2.31 -7.08 11.71
CA ILE A 126 -2.47 -7.02 10.25
C ILE A 126 -1.09 -7.29 9.64
N GLY A 127 -1.01 -8.20 8.68
CA GLY A 127 0.27 -8.52 8.04
C GLY A 127 0.12 -9.18 6.67
N ARG A 128 1.23 -9.26 5.95
CA ARG A 128 1.31 -9.88 4.62
C ARG A 128 1.26 -11.40 4.73
N PHE A 129 0.42 -12.05 3.92
CA PHE A 129 0.46 -13.51 3.78
C PHE A 129 0.48 -13.92 2.30
N PRO A 130 1.54 -14.61 1.80
CA PRO A 130 2.79 -14.94 2.50
C PRO A 130 3.63 -13.70 2.85
N ASP A 131 4.62 -13.84 3.74
CA ASP A 131 5.56 -12.76 4.11
C ASP A 131 6.16 -12.07 2.87
N SER A 132 6.53 -10.80 3.03
CA SER A 132 7.14 -9.93 2.00
C SER A 132 6.27 -9.57 0.80
N THR A 133 5.61 -10.56 0.19
CA THR A 133 4.99 -10.45 -1.14
C THR A 133 3.47 -10.53 -1.11
N GLY A 134 2.90 -11.05 -0.02
CA GLY A 134 1.47 -11.19 0.16
C GLY A 134 0.74 -9.87 0.31
N SER A 135 -0.58 -9.95 0.19
CA SER A 135 -1.49 -8.87 0.57
C SER A 135 -1.62 -8.80 2.09
N PHE A 136 -1.90 -7.62 2.62
CA PHE A 136 -2.23 -7.44 4.03
C PHE A 136 -3.59 -8.06 4.36
N LEU A 137 -3.61 -8.87 5.42
CA LEU A 137 -4.79 -9.57 5.94
C LEU A 137 -4.75 -9.53 7.47
N MET A 138 -5.90 -9.77 8.10
CA MET A 138 -5.94 -10.08 9.54
C MET A 138 -5.28 -11.44 9.77
N LEU A 139 -4.26 -11.49 10.63
CA LEU A 139 -3.59 -12.74 10.96
C LEU A 139 -4.27 -13.45 12.13
N SER A 140 -4.02 -14.74 12.31
CA SER A 140 -4.64 -15.52 13.39
C SER A 140 -4.14 -15.12 14.77
N TYR A 141 -2.86 -14.74 14.87
CA TYR A 141 -2.21 -14.25 16.07
C TYR A 141 -0.95 -13.47 15.69
N SER A 142 -0.47 -12.63 16.61
CA SER A 142 0.73 -11.82 16.39
C SER A 142 1.99 -12.67 16.31
N THR A 143 2.88 -12.33 15.40
CA THR A 143 4.14 -13.05 15.12
C THR A 143 5.38 -12.18 15.19
N LYS A 144 5.35 -11.12 16.02
CA LYS A 144 6.47 -10.18 16.24
C LYS A 144 7.84 -10.89 16.34
N ALA A 145 8.78 -10.44 15.52
CA ALA A 145 10.14 -10.95 15.32
C ALA A 145 10.24 -12.32 14.63
N ASP A 146 9.20 -12.77 13.93
CA ASP A 146 9.11 -14.04 13.21
C ASP A 146 8.20 -13.93 11.98
N GLY A 147 8.09 -14.99 11.18
CA GLY A 147 7.22 -15.00 10.00
C GLY A 147 5.73 -15.01 10.33
N ASN A 148 4.92 -14.41 9.46
CA ASN A 148 3.50 -14.18 9.69
C ASN A 148 2.69 -15.47 9.86
N SER A 149 1.80 -15.46 10.85
CA SER A 149 0.80 -16.52 11.00
C SER A 149 -0.18 -16.52 9.82
N SER A 150 -0.72 -17.68 9.46
CA SER A 150 -1.74 -17.74 8.41
C SER A 150 -3.01 -17.00 8.84
N PRO A 151 -3.73 -16.32 7.93
CA PRO A 151 -5.03 -15.76 8.23
C PRO A 151 -6.01 -16.86 8.67
N PRO A 152 -7.02 -16.53 9.49
CA PRO A 152 -8.01 -17.52 9.93
C PRO A 152 -8.75 -18.11 8.73
N THR A 153 -8.85 -19.43 8.68
CA THR A 153 -9.68 -20.11 7.67
C THR A 153 -11.15 -19.76 7.89
N PRO A 154 -11.90 -19.38 6.85
CA PRO A 154 -13.33 -19.13 6.99
C PRO A 154 -14.03 -20.40 7.46
N VAL A 155 -14.78 -20.31 8.56
CA VAL A 155 -15.65 -21.40 9.00
C VAL A 155 -16.81 -21.49 7.99
N PRO A 156 -17.13 -22.68 7.44
CA PRO A 156 -18.26 -22.82 6.54
C PRO A 156 -19.53 -22.36 7.27
N THR A 157 -20.22 -21.37 6.70
CA THR A 157 -21.52 -20.95 7.21
C THR A 157 -22.47 -22.14 7.14
N PRO A 158 -23.17 -22.51 8.22
CA PRO A 158 -24.14 -23.59 8.16
C PRO A 158 -25.15 -23.27 7.07
N THR A 159 -25.30 -24.17 6.10
CA THR A 159 -26.34 -24.04 5.07
C THR A 159 -27.69 -24.02 5.80
N PRO A 160 -28.58 -23.04 5.52
CA PRO A 160 -29.88 -23.01 6.16
C PRO A 160 -30.59 -24.33 5.93
N THR A 161 -30.94 -25.02 7.01
CA THR A 161 -31.75 -26.24 6.91
C THR A 161 -33.12 -25.82 6.35
N PRO A 162 -33.63 -26.47 5.28
CA PRO A 162 -34.93 -26.12 4.74
C PRO A 162 -35.99 -26.25 5.84
N VAL A 163 -36.60 -25.12 6.19
CA VAL A 163 -37.70 -25.09 7.16
C VAL A 163 -38.94 -25.57 6.41
N ASN A 164 -39.48 -26.73 6.82
CA ASN A 164 -40.76 -27.19 6.31
C ASN A 164 -41.85 -26.22 6.81
N ILE A 165 -42.23 -25.27 5.97
CA ILE A 165 -43.34 -24.37 6.26
C ILE A 165 -44.64 -25.16 6.13
N THR A 166 -45.22 -25.57 7.26
CA THR A 166 -46.59 -26.05 7.30
C THR A 166 -47.50 -24.88 6.90
N PRO A 167 -48.35 -25.00 5.86
CA PRO A 167 -49.25 -23.93 5.48
C PRO A 167 -50.15 -23.58 6.66
N THR A 168 -50.05 -22.35 7.14
CA THR A 168 -50.94 -21.80 8.16
C THR A 168 -52.37 -21.80 7.60
N PRO A 169 -53.38 -22.30 8.34
CA PRO A 169 -54.75 -22.30 7.86
C PRO A 169 -55.19 -20.87 7.51
N ASN A 170 -55.77 -20.72 6.31
CA ASN A 170 -56.27 -19.47 5.78
C ASN A 170 -57.19 -18.79 6.80
N PRO A 171 -57.00 -17.50 7.14
CA PRO A 171 -57.88 -16.81 8.06
C PRO A 171 -59.32 -16.83 7.53
N THR A 172 -60.23 -17.37 8.33
CA THR A 172 -61.66 -17.33 8.07
C THR A 172 -62.08 -15.87 7.90
N PRO A 173 -62.83 -15.50 6.85
CA PRO A 173 -63.25 -14.11 6.65
C PRO A 173 -64.07 -13.62 7.85
N THR A 174 -63.49 -12.70 8.62
CA THR A 174 -64.18 -12.02 9.72
C THR A 174 -65.22 -11.09 9.11
N LYS A 175 -66.49 -11.26 9.49
CA LYS A 175 -67.59 -10.40 9.03
C LYS A 175 -67.26 -8.94 9.37
N THR A 176 -67.19 -8.12 8.33
CA THR A 176 -67.01 -6.66 8.43
C THR A 176 -68.13 -6.08 9.29
N ALA A 177 -67.77 -5.44 10.41
CA ALA A 177 -68.72 -4.69 11.21
C ALA A 177 -69.27 -3.50 10.40
N LEU A 178 -70.59 -3.32 10.47
CA LEU A 178 -71.33 -2.21 9.86
C LEU A 178 -70.76 -0.86 10.37
N PRO A 179 -70.61 0.17 9.52
CA PRO A 179 -70.04 1.45 9.93
C PRO A 179 -70.92 2.11 11.00
N THR A 180 -70.33 2.32 12.18
CA THR A 180 -70.90 3.12 13.26
C THR A 180 -70.91 4.60 12.85
N ALA A 181 -72.05 5.27 13.07
CA ALA A 181 -72.29 6.66 12.71
C ALA A 181 -71.19 7.60 13.24
N THR A 182 -70.73 8.48 12.36
CA THR A 182 -69.73 9.53 12.62
C THR A 182 -70.24 10.52 13.69
N PRO A 183 -69.53 10.73 14.81
CA PRO A 183 -69.91 11.77 15.76
C PRO A 183 -69.69 13.17 15.16
N THR A 184 -70.71 13.99 15.35
CA THR A 184 -70.88 15.37 14.89
C THR A 184 -69.80 16.31 15.45
N LYS A 185 -69.28 17.20 14.60
CA LYS A 185 -68.25 18.20 14.95
C LYS A 185 -68.74 19.15 16.05
N THR A 186 -67.97 19.22 17.14
CA THR A 186 -68.11 20.22 18.20
C THR A 186 -67.65 21.61 17.70
N PRO A 187 -68.37 22.71 18.02
CA PRO A 187 -68.01 24.05 17.57
C PRO A 187 -66.70 24.57 18.19
N LYS A 188 -65.91 25.22 17.34
CA LYS A 188 -64.64 25.90 17.62
C LYS A 188 -64.86 27.20 18.41
N PRO A 189 -64.21 27.43 19.56
CA PRO A 189 -64.28 28.72 20.24
C PRO A 189 -63.44 29.79 19.52
N THR A 190 -64.02 30.98 19.52
CA THR A 190 -63.58 32.23 18.88
C THR A 190 -62.32 32.84 19.53
N PRO A 191 -61.41 33.48 18.78
CA PRO A 191 -60.21 34.13 19.33
C PRO A 191 -60.53 35.42 20.12
N GLY A 192 -59.91 35.56 21.29
CA GLY A 192 -59.86 36.81 22.05
C GLY A 192 -58.76 37.75 21.54
N SER A 193 -59.12 39.02 21.38
CA SER A 193 -58.32 40.19 20.99
C SER A 193 -57.54 40.76 22.20
N THR A 194 -56.23 41.10 22.14
CA THR A 194 -55.55 42.41 21.84
C THR A 194 -54.38 42.56 22.87
N PRO A 195 -53.41 43.53 22.87
CA PRO A 195 -52.66 44.33 21.86
C PRO A 195 -51.13 44.01 21.84
N GLN A 196 -50.43 44.20 20.70
CA GLN A 196 -49.59 45.36 20.32
C GLN A 196 -48.41 45.71 21.25
N GLY A 197 -47.19 45.32 20.82
CA GLY A 197 -45.91 45.81 21.32
C GLY A 197 -44.84 45.55 20.26
N ALA A 198 -44.19 46.62 19.81
CA ALA A 198 -43.35 46.70 18.62
C ALA A 198 -41.98 46.02 18.79
N GLU A 199 -41.43 45.49 17.69
CA GLU A 199 -40.13 45.91 17.15
C GLU A 199 -39.88 45.26 15.77
N GLN A 200 -39.54 46.10 14.80
CA GLN A 200 -39.05 45.70 13.48
C GLN A 200 -37.65 45.11 13.61
N VAL A 201 -37.27 44.17 12.74
CA VAL A 201 -36.10 44.28 11.84
C VAL A 201 -36.03 43.04 10.91
N SER A 202 -36.00 43.37 9.61
CA SER A 202 -35.36 42.71 8.47
C SER A 202 -35.69 41.25 8.09
N THR A 203 -36.39 41.16 6.97
CA THR A 203 -36.49 40.04 6.03
C THR A 203 -35.12 39.59 5.50
N THR A 204 -34.94 38.29 5.24
CA THR A 204 -34.78 37.69 3.89
C THR A 204 -34.75 36.15 3.99
N SER A 205 -35.74 35.52 3.35
CA SER A 205 -35.71 34.32 2.45
C SER A 205 -34.42 33.48 2.41
N ALA A 206 -34.36 32.16 2.18
CA ALA A 206 -35.27 31.06 1.86
C ALA A 206 -34.38 29.78 1.87
N ILE A 207 -34.86 28.67 2.43
CA ILE A 207 -35.21 27.41 1.74
C ILE A 207 -34.04 26.52 1.25
N LEU A 208 -34.12 25.26 1.72
CA LEU A 208 -33.51 24.02 1.23
C LEU A 208 -33.53 23.87 -0.30
N GLY A 209 -32.40 23.49 -0.88
CA GLY A 209 -32.31 22.90 -2.22
C GLY A 209 -30.89 22.39 -2.47
N ILE A 210 -30.70 21.08 -2.57
CA ILE A 210 -30.54 20.26 -3.79
C ILE A 210 -29.13 20.23 -4.38
N GLU A 211 -28.77 19.02 -4.79
CA GLU A 211 -27.44 18.49 -5.12
C GLU A 211 -26.67 19.26 -6.18
N THR A 212 -25.34 19.31 -6.00
CA THR A 212 -24.40 19.48 -7.10
C THR A 212 -23.28 18.45 -7.01
N ASN A 213 -23.39 17.43 -7.87
CA ASN A 213 -22.25 16.66 -8.37
C ASN A 213 -21.08 17.60 -8.66
N THR A 214 -19.96 17.42 -7.98
CA THR A 214 -18.70 18.02 -8.41
C THR A 214 -17.76 16.92 -8.83
N THR A 215 -17.72 16.75 -10.15
CA THR A 215 -16.79 15.95 -10.92
C THR A 215 -15.35 16.26 -10.55
N THR A 216 -14.58 15.21 -10.33
CA THR A 216 -13.12 15.14 -10.32
C THR A 216 -12.48 15.90 -11.50
N PRO A 217 -11.46 16.74 -11.28
CA PRO A 217 -10.45 16.98 -12.29
C PRO A 217 -9.24 16.05 -12.05
N TYR A 218 -9.09 15.08 -12.95
CA TYR A 218 -7.86 14.34 -13.18
C TYR A 218 -6.82 15.28 -13.83
N PRO A 219 -5.53 15.19 -13.48
CA PRO A 219 -4.53 16.21 -13.78
C PRO A 219 -4.13 16.29 -15.26
N THR A 220 -3.93 17.52 -15.70
CA THR A 220 -3.25 17.90 -16.95
C THR A 220 -1.75 17.60 -16.85
N PRO A 221 -1.12 16.94 -17.84
CA PRO A 221 0.33 16.80 -17.88
C PRO A 221 0.97 18.11 -18.36
N SER A 222 1.78 18.74 -17.50
CA SER A 222 2.64 19.86 -17.89
C SER A 222 4.02 19.33 -18.25
N SER A 223 4.41 19.48 -19.52
CA SER A 223 5.80 19.37 -19.96
C SER A 223 6.60 20.61 -19.54
N ASP A 224 7.92 20.44 -19.54
CA ASP A 224 8.96 21.47 -19.55
C ASP A 224 9.40 22.05 -18.21
N GLN A 225 10.40 21.39 -17.61
CA GLN A 225 11.70 22.02 -17.36
C GLN A 225 12.81 20.98 -17.56
N ALA A 226 13.53 21.12 -18.68
CA ALA A 226 14.83 20.49 -18.89
C ALA A 226 15.89 21.40 -18.25
N GLU A 227 16.39 21.02 -17.07
CA GLU A 227 17.55 21.68 -16.48
C GLU A 227 18.80 20.78 -16.55
N ASN A 228 19.83 21.40 -17.10
CA ASN A 228 21.11 20.89 -17.52
C ASN A 228 21.94 20.32 -16.37
N ASN A 229 21.86 19.00 -16.15
CA ASN A 229 22.91 18.28 -15.43
C ASN A 229 23.94 17.77 -16.44
N LYS A 230 25.13 18.39 -16.41
CA LYS A 230 26.33 17.88 -17.09
C LYS A 230 26.66 16.50 -16.53
N ASN A 231 26.10 15.48 -17.15
CA ASN A 231 26.38 14.09 -16.83
C ASN A 231 27.87 13.84 -17.03
N LYS A 232 28.61 13.60 -15.93
CA LYS A 232 29.86 12.84 -16.00
C LYS A 232 29.45 11.45 -16.50
N ILE A 233 29.53 11.25 -17.82
CA ILE A 233 29.38 9.94 -18.43
C ILE A 233 30.44 9.06 -17.76
N GLY A 234 29.99 8.13 -16.91
CA GLY A 234 30.89 7.18 -16.24
C GLY A 234 31.72 6.44 -17.29
N ILE A 235 32.90 5.96 -16.95
CA ILE A 235 33.88 5.39 -17.88
C ILE A 235 33.36 4.12 -18.61
N LEU A 236 32.24 3.55 -18.14
CA LEU A 236 31.68 2.27 -18.57
C LEU A 236 31.26 2.16 -20.06
N PRO A 237 30.61 3.14 -20.72
CA PRO A 237 30.29 3.04 -22.14
C PRO A 237 31.56 3.06 -23.01
N PHE A 238 32.62 3.77 -22.61
CA PHE A 238 33.90 3.76 -23.33
C PHE A 238 34.58 2.40 -23.26
N VAL A 239 34.54 1.73 -22.10
CA VAL A 239 35.06 0.36 -21.95
C VAL A 239 34.29 -0.63 -22.83
N LEU A 240 32.95 -0.50 -22.91
CA LEU A 240 32.13 -1.35 -23.77
C LEU A 240 32.39 -1.13 -25.26
N ILE A 241 32.60 0.13 -25.69
CA ILE A 241 32.92 0.47 -27.09
C ILE A 241 34.30 -0.09 -27.46
N ILE A 242 35.33 0.14 -26.63
CA ILE A 242 36.69 -0.33 -26.89
C ILE A 242 36.74 -1.87 -26.88
N GLY A 243 36.06 -2.50 -25.92
CA GLY A 243 35.93 -3.96 -25.85
C GLY A 243 35.24 -4.53 -27.10
N GLY A 244 34.12 -3.94 -27.51
CA GLY A 244 33.35 -4.36 -28.69
C GLY A 244 34.13 -4.26 -30.00
N ILE A 245 34.90 -3.18 -30.19
CA ILE A 245 35.77 -3.01 -31.37
C ILE A 245 36.86 -4.10 -31.40
N GLY A 246 37.43 -4.44 -30.24
CA GLY A 246 38.39 -5.55 -30.14
C GLY A 246 37.81 -6.90 -30.55
N PHE A 247 36.56 -7.20 -30.17
CA PHE A 247 35.88 -8.44 -30.56
C PHE A 247 35.61 -8.58 -32.05
N ILE A 248 35.43 -7.45 -32.77
CA ILE A 248 35.21 -7.45 -34.23
C ILE A 248 36.55 -7.51 -34.98
N ALA A 249 37.56 -6.77 -34.52
CA ALA A 249 38.83 -6.64 -35.25
C ALA A 249 39.70 -7.91 -35.23
N VAL A 250 39.72 -8.66 -34.12
CA VAL A 250 40.54 -9.88 -33.97
C VAL A 250 40.17 -10.98 -34.99
N PRO A 251 38.90 -11.39 -35.17
CA PRO A 251 38.56 -12.41 -36.15
C PRO A 251 38.81 -11.96 -37.60
N ILE A 252 38.57 -10.69 -37.93
CA ILE A 252 38.85 -10.14 -39.26
C ILE A 252 40.35 -10.18 -39.58
N SER A 253 41.21 -9.81 -38.61
CA SER A 253 42.67 -9.86 -38.79
C SER A 253 43.19 -11.29 -39.02
N SER A 254 42.57 -12.29 -38.36
CA SER A 254 42.93 -13.69 -38.51
C SER A 254 42.54 -14.25 -39.89
N ILE A 255 41.42 -13.80 -40.45
CA ILE A 255 40.95 -14.20 -41.79
C ILE A 255 41.86 -13.62 -42.87
N ILE A 256 42.20 -12.32 -42.76
CA ILE A 256 43.09 -11.65 -43.70
C ILE A 256 44.49 -12.26 -43.69
N ARG A 257 45.01 -12.61 -42.50
CA ARG A 257 46.35 -13.20 -42.37
C ARG A 257 46.43 -14.63 -42.93
N ASN A 258 45.33 -15.39 -42.87
CA ASN A 258 45.29 -16.73 -43.45
C ASN A 258 45.11 -16.71 -44.96
N GLY A 259 44.25 -15.82 -45.51
CA GLY A 259 44.06 -15.71 -46.96
C GLY A 259 45.31 -15.24 -47.73
N LYS A 260 46.25 -14.57 -47.06
CA LYS A 260 47.53 -14.12 -47.67
C LYS A 260 48.59 -15.22 -47.74
N LYS A 261 48.45 -16.30 -46.98
CA LYS A 261 49.37 -17.45 -47.06
C LYS A 261 49.06 -18.33 -48.27
N ASP A 262 47.78 -18.44 -48.62
CA ASP A 262 47.33 -19.29 -49.73
C ASP A 262 47.66 -18.68 -51.12
N SER A 263 47.98 -17.38 -51.19
CA SER A 263 48.34 -16.69 -52.44
C SER A 263 49.84 -16.63 -52.74
N MET A 264 50.69 -17.21 -51.88
CA MET A 264 52.15 -17.23 -52.07
C MET A 264 52.68 -18.61 -52.49
N ASP A 265 51.81 -19.62 -52.55
CA ASP A 265 52.12 -21.00 -52.90
C ASP A 265 51.44 -21.44 -54.24
N SER A 266 51.04 -20.48 -55.08
CA SER A 266 50.49 -20.72 -56.44
C SER A 266 51.32 -20.03 -57.51
#